data_AF-A0A7X8YS36-F1
#
_entry.id   AF-A0A7X8YS36-F1
#
_cell.length_a   1.000
_cell.length_b   1.000
_cell.length_c   1.000
_cell.angle_alpha   90.00
_cell.angle_beta   90.00
_cell.angle_gamma   90.00
#
_symmetry.space_group_name_H-M   'P 1'
#
loop_
_entity.id
_entity.type
_entity.pdbx_description
1 polymer ?
#
loop_
_entity_poly.entity_id
_entity_poly.type
_entity_poly.pdbx_seq_one_letter_code
_entity_poly.pdbx_strand_id
1 'polypeptide(L)' 'MVITDQLSWEEKKVFYRVDEYFKSPTMTLQDKIINALLIAQHELEQHNFSNESERLKIIQFQKTLDSLLNKFACKL' A
#
# COMPACT_ATOMS: atom_id res chain seq x y z
N MET A 1 -7.03 20.72 0.15
CA MET A 1 -5.56 20.67 0.30
C MET A 1 -5.13 19.26 -0.06
N VAL A 2 -4.36 19.08 -1.13
CA VAL A 2 -4.12 17.74 -1.70
C VAL A 2 -3.19 16.98 -0.76
N ILE A 3 -3.69 15.89 -0.16
CA ILE A 3 -2.96 15.11 0.86
C ILE A 3 -1.64 14.53 0.32
N THR A 4 -1.50 14.46 -1.01
CA THR A 4 -0.31 13.97 -1.69
C THR A 4 0.94 14.81 -1.43
N ASP A 5 0.85 16.09 -1.10
CA ASP A 5 2.03 16.95 -0.95
C ASP A 5 2.89 16.59 0.29
N GLN A 6 2.28 15.92 1.29
CA GLN A 6 2.94 15.41 2.49
C GLN A 6 3.47 13.96 2.35
N LEU A 7 3.26 13.36 1.18
CA LEU A 7 3.75 12.03 0.88
C LEU A 7 5.19 12.09 0.35
N SER A 8 6.02 11.15 0.80
CA SER A 8 7.32 10.89 0.23
C SER A 8 7.17 10.43 -1.23
N TRP A 9 8.28 10.43 -1.97
CA TRP A 9 8.26 10.00 -3.37
C TRP A 9 7.84 8.53 -3.50
N GLU A 10 8.27 7.67 -2.58
CA GLU A 10 7.90 6.26 -2.54
C GLU A 10 6.43 6.06 -2.19
N GLU A 11 5.92 6.81 -1.22
CA GLU A 11 4.50 6.79 -0.83
C GLU A 11 3.60 7.24 -1.98
N LYS A 12 3.98 8.29 -2.73
CA LYS A 12 3.25 8.72 -3.94
C LYS A 12 3.19 7.59 -4.96
N LYS A 13 4.31 6.93 -5.22
CA LYS A 13 4.37 5.83 -6.18
C LYS A 13 3.47 4.66 -5.77
N VAL A 14 3.50 4.28 -4.49
CA VAL A 14 2.64 3.21 -3.96
C VAL A 14 1.17 3.62 -3.98
N PHE A 15 0.86 4.86 -3.58
CA PHE A 15 -0.49 5.43 -3.64
C PHE A 15 -1.08 5.31 -5.04
N TYR A 16 -0.38 5.77 -6.07
CA TYR A 16 -0.87 5.70 -7.45
C TYR A 16 -1.06 4.25 -7.90
N ARG A 17 -0.10 3.37 -7.57
CA ARG A 17 -0.19 1.94 -7.93
C ARG A 17 -1.40 1.26 -7.29
N VAL A 18 -1.70 1.56 -6.03
CA VAL A 18 -2.87 1.03 -5.32
C VAL A 18 -4.16 1.57 -5.93
N ASP A 19 -4.20 2.87 -6.22
CA ASP A 19 -5.38 3.51 -6.79
C ASP A 19 -5.71 2.97 -8.20
N GLU A 20 -4.69 2.73 -9.02
CA GLU A 20 -4.83 2.14 -10.36
C GLU A 20 -5.20 0.64 -10.34
N TYR A 21 -4.71 -0.11 -9.35
CA TYR A 21 -4.98 -1.54 -9.22
C TYR A 21 -6.44 -1.79 -8.81
N PHE A 22 -6.92 -1.08 -7.79
CA PHE A 22 -8.30 -1.18 -7.32
C PHE A 22 -9.21 -0.19 -8.05
N LYS A 23 -9.72 -0.61 -9.20
CA LYS A 23 -10.59 0.21 -10.07
C LYS A 23 -12.04 0.34 -9.58
N SER A 24 -12.38 -0.21 -8.42
CA SER A 24 -13.74 -0.13 -7.90
C SER A 24 -14.07 1.31 -7.49
N PRO A 25 -15.12 1.93 -8.07
CA PRO A 25 -15.53 3.29 -7.70
C PRO A 25 -16.15 3.36 -6.29
N THR A 26 -16.51 2.23 -5.69
CA THR A 26 -17.10 2.16 -4.35
C THR A 26 -16.06 1.99 -3.25
N MET A 27 -14.79 1.75 -3.58
CA MET A 27 -13.73 1.59 -2.59
C MET A 27 -13.10 2.94 -2.26
N THR A 28 -13.09 3.28 -0.98
CA THR A 28 -12.31 4.43 -0.50
C THR A 28 -10.82 4.12 -0.63
N LEU A 29 -9.98 5.16 -0.64
CA LEU A 29 -8.52 4.96 -0.62
C LEU A 29 -8.07 4.09 0.57
N GLN A 30 -8.71 4.28 1.73
CA GLN A 30 -8.41 3.48 2.92
C GLN A 30 -8.73 2.00 2.70
N ASP A 31 -9.88 1.69 2.08
CA ASP A 31 -10.22 0.31 1.71
C ASP A 31 -9.18 -0.27 0.75
N LYS A 32 -8.76 0.50 -0.25
CA LYS A 32 -7.73 0.06 -1.22
C LYS A 32 -6.40 -0.24 -0.53
N ILE A 33 -5.96 0.61 0.40
CA ILE A 33 -4.73 0.41 1.17
C ILE A 33 -4.83 -0.83 2.06
N ILE A 34 -5.94 -1.01 2.78
CA ILE A 34 -6.16 -2.19 3.64
C ILE A 34 -6.15 -3.47 2.81
N ASN A 35 -6.82 -3.49 1.65
CA ASN A 35 -6.81 -4.65 0.77
C ASN A 35 -5.40 -4.93 0.20
N ALA A 36 -4.63 -3.89 -0.15
CA ALA A 36 -3.24 -4.05 -0.57
C ALA A 36 -2.35 -4.66 0.54
N LEU A 37 -2.56 -4.25 1.79
CA LEU A 37 -1.86 -4.82 2.95
C LEU A 37 -2.17 -6.31 3.13
N LEU A 38 -3.45 -6.70 3.01
CA LEU A 38 -3.86 -8.10 3.09
C LEU A 38 -3.21 -8.95 2.00
N ILE A 39 -3.14 -8.44 0.77
CA ILE A 39 -2.45 -9.13 -0.33
C ILE A 39 -0.96 -9.31 -0.01
N ALA A 40 -0.26 -8.24 0.38
CA ALA A 40 1.17 -8.28 0.70
C ALA A 40 1.48 -9.24 1.86
N GLN A 41 0.66 -9.22 2.91
CA GLN A 41 0.78 -10.13 4.04
C GLN A 41 0.58 -11.58 3.59
N HIS A 42 -0.45 -11.85 2.78
CA HIS A 42 -0.71 -13.18 2.25
C HIS A 42 0.44 -13.70 1.38
N GLU A 43 1.02 -12.85 0.53
CA GLU A 43 2.19 -13.23 -0.29
C GLU A 43 3.38 -13.66 0.57
N LEU A 44 3.64 -12.95 1.68
CA LEU A 44 4.71 -13.30 2.61
C LEU A 44 4.43 -14.61 3.35
N GLU A 45 3.20 -14.79 3.85
CA GLU A 45 2.81 -16.00 4.60
C GLU A 45 2.85 -17.26 3.74
N GLN A 46 2.36 -17.17 2.51
CA GLN A 46 2.36 -18.30 1.56
C GLN A 46 3.71 -18.54 0.90
N HIS A 47 4.74 -17.75 1.23
CA HIS A 47 6.03 -17.79 0.56
C HIS A 47 5.90 -17.61 -0.98
N ASN A 48 4.95 -16.77 -1.40
CA ASN A 48 4.71 -16.42 -2.80
C ASN A 48 5.73 -15.37 -3.28
N PHE A 49 7.01 -15.71 -3.14
CA PHE A 49 8.13 -14.95 -3.66
C PHE A 49 9.20 -15.92 -4.17
N SER A 50 9.83 -15.57 -5.28
CA SER A 50 10.82 -16.43 -5.94
C SER A 50 12.20 -16.38 -5.28
N ASN A 51 12.51 -15.30 -4.56
CA ASN A 51 13.81 -15.08 -3.91
C ASN A 51 13.73 -14.01 -2.81
N GLU A 52 14.82 -13.87 -2.05
CA GLU A 52 14.92 -12.91 -0.95
C GLU A 52 14.78 -11.45 -1.39
N SER A 53 15.25 -11.09 -2.59
CA SER A 53 15.08 -9.72 -3.09
C SER A 53 13.61 -9.37 -3.32
N GLU A 54 12.82 -10.33 -3.82
CA GLU A 54 11.37 -10.16 -3.97
C GLU A 54 10.67 -10.08 -2.62
N ARG A 55 11.03 -10.96 -1.67
CA ARG A 55 10.54 -10.89 -0.29
C ARG A 55 10.77 -9.52 0.34
N LEU A 56 11.99 -8.98 0.21
CA LEU A 56 12.34 -7.64 0.72
C LEU A 56 11.52 -6.53 0.06
N LYS A 57 11.21 -6.64 -1.24
CA LYS A 57 10.33 -5.68 -1.94
C LYS A 57 8.91 -5.74 -1.40
N ILE A 58 8.36 -6.92 -1.12
CA ILE A 58 7.02 -7.08 -0.54
C ILE A 58 6.99 -6.48 0.87
N ILE A 59 8.00 -6.74 1.70
CA ILE A 59 8.13 -6.13 3.04
C ILE A 59 8.21 -4.59 2.95
N GLN A 60 9.00 -4.05 2.02
CA GLN A 60 9.11 -2.60 1.82
C GLN A 60 7.78 -1.98 1.36
N PHE A 61 7.08 -2.67 0.46
CA PHE A 61 5.76 -2.27 0.00
C PHE A 61 4.76 -2.24 1.17
N GLN A 62 4.72 -3.28 2.00
CA GLN A 62 3.90 -3.34 3.21
C GLN A 62 4.16 -2.17 4.16
N LYS A 63 5.44 -1.87 4.47
CA LYS A 63 5.82 -0.73 5.31
C LYS A 63 5.33 0.62 4.75
N THR A 64 5.39 0.77 3.42
CA THR A 64 4.92 2.00 2.76
C THR A 64 3.39 2.12 2.83
N LEU A 65 2.67 1.00 2.69
CA LEU A 65 1.22 0.96 2.88
C LEU A 65 0.81 1.29 4.32
N ASP A 66 1.52 0.78 5.32
CA ASP A 66 1.27 1.12 6.73
C ASP A 66 1.51 2.61 6.99
N SER A 67 2.57 3.19 6.42
CA SER A 67 2.83 4.63 6.51
C SER A 67 1.69 5.45 5.88
N LEU A 68 1.24 5.05 4.68
CA LEU A 68 0.09 5.66 4.02
C LEU A 68 -1.16 5.54 4.89
N LEU A 69 -1.47 4.35 5.39
CA LEU A 69 -2.64 4.11 6.23
C LEU A 69 -2.63 5.02 7.45
N ASN A 70 -1.50 5.16 8.15
CA ASN A 70 -1.37 6.06 9.30
C ASN A 70 -1.63 7.52 8.94
N LYS A 71 -1.16 7.98 7.77
CA LYS A 71 -1.38 9.36 7.30
C LYS A 71 -2.82 9.65 6.90
N PHE A 72 -3.56 8.64 6.45
CA PHE A 72 -4.96 8.76 6.05
C PHE A 72 -5.94 8.42 7.18
N ALA A 73 -5.57 7.55 8.12
CA ALA A 73 -6.42 7.13 9.24
C ALA A 73 -6.41 8.14 10.41
N CYS A 74 -5.32 8.87 10.65
CA CYS A 74 -5.23 9.88 11.71
C CYS A 74 -5.96 11.21 11.41
N LYS A 75 -6.84 11.25 10.40
CA LYS A 75 -7.71 12.40 10.11
C LYS A 75 -9.17 12.01 10.34
N LEU A 76 -9.52 11.74 11.59
CA LEU A 76 -10.90 11.74 12.10
C LEU A 76 -11.09 12.96 12.99
#